data_AF-A0A933TE21-F1
#
_entry.id   AF-A0A933TE21-F1
#
_cell.length_a   1.000
_cell.length_b   1.000
_cell.length_c   1.000
_cell.angle_alpha   90.00
_cell.angle_beta   90.00
_cell.angle_gamma   90.00
#
_symmetry.space_group_name_H-M   'P 1'
#
loop_
_entity.id
_entity.type
_entity.pdbx_description
1 polymer ?
#
loop_
_entity_poly.entity_id
_entity_poly.type
_entity_poly.pdbx_seq_one_letter_code
_entity_poly.pdbx_strand_id
1 'polypeptide(L)'
;MAPDHRHDDLVEFIRDNTSTVPWPQVEQVLRERGYTSREIAEGLDEVFPGQTGRKDKGGLWAGMVGALVGIIVWLIFALLYRAAQH
;
A
#
# COMPACT_ATOMS: atom_id res chain seq x y z
N MET A 1 11.34 -24.15 6.06
CA MET A 1 9.98 -23.72 5.66
C MET A 1 10.02 -23.59 4.16
N ALA A 2 9.24 -24.40 3.45
CA ALA A 2 9.22 -24.37 1.99
C ALA A 2 8.75 -22.96 1.54
N PRO A 3 9.50 -22.28 0.66
CA PRO A 3 9.17 -20.92 0.21
C PRO A 3 7.78 -20.82 -0.45
N ASP A 4 7.25 -21.94 -0.94
CA ASP A 4 5.95 -22.02 -1.62
C ASP A 4 4.76 -21.63 -0.71
N HIS A 5 4.70 -22.11 0.54
CA HIS A 5 3.55 -21.82 1.42
C HIS A 5 3.40 -20.35 1.79
N ARG A 6 4.51 -19.62 1.88
CA ARG A 6 4.50 -18.20 2.21
C ARG A 6 3.96 -17.35 1.06
N HIS A 7 4.18 -17.78 -0.17
CA HIS A 7 3.65 -17.12 -1.36
C HIS A 7 2.15 -17.40 -1.52
N ASP A 8 1.72 -18.64 -1.27
CA ASP A 8 0.31 -19.01 -1.28
C ASP A 8 -0.52 -18.18 -0.28
N ASP A 9 -0.01 -18.03 0.96
CA ASP A 9 -0.65 -17.20 2.00
C ASP A 9 -0.77 -15.72 1.59
N LEU A 10 0.20 -15.21 0.84
CA LEU A 10 0.21 -13.85 0.32
C LEU A 10 -0.87 -13.66 -0.76
N VAL A 11 -0.94 -14.59 -1.72
CA VAL A 11 -1.91 -14.60 -2.82
C VAL A 11 -3.33 -14.72 -2.27
N GLU A 12 -3.55 -15.64 -1.33
CA GLU A 12 -4.84 -15.82 -0.65
C GLU A 12 -5.23 -14.56 0.13
N PHE A 13 -4.32 -13.99 0.91
CA PHE A 13 -4.57 -12.75 1.65
C PHE A 13 -4.94 -11.58 0.73
N ILE A 14 -4.21 -11.39 -0.37
CA ILE A 14 -4.51 -10.34 -1.36
C ILE A 14 -5.88 -10.56 -1.97
N ARG A 15 -6.22 -11.79 -2.36
CA ARG A 15 -7.52 -12.14 -2.95
C ARG A 15 -8.67 -11.82 -2.00
N ASP A 16 -8.56 -12.24 -0.75
CA ASP A 16 -9.63 -12.11 0.23
C ASP A 16 -9.83 -10.65 0.66
N ASN A 17 -8.74 -9.90 0.86
CA ASN A 17 -8.81 -8.57 1.45
C ASN A 17 -8.96 -7.45 0.41
N THR A 18 -8.49 -7.62 -0.83
CA THR A 18 -8.55 -6.55 -1.84
C THR A 18 -9.99 -6.19 -2.25
N SER A 19 -10.94 -7.11 -2.08
CA SER A 19 -12.36 -6.87 -2.37
C SER A 19 -13.06 -6.02 -1.30
N THR A 20 -12.56 -6.04 -0.06
CA THR A 20 -13.18 -5.43 1.12
C THR A 20 -12.39 -4.24 1.68
N VAL A 21 -11.08 -4.21 1.45
CA VAL A 21 -10.14 -3.25 2.04
C VAL A 21 -9.38 -2.51 0.92
N PRO A 22 -9.22 -1.19 1.01
CA PRO A 22 -8.41 -0.44 0.04
C PRO A 22 -6.97 -0.95 -0.05
N TRP A 23 -6.44 -1.07 -1.27
CA TRP A 23 -5.09 -1.57 -1.53
C TRP A 23 -3.97 -0.96 -0.66
N PRO A 24 -3.93 0.37 -0.38
CA PRO A 24 -2.89 0.95 0.46
C PRO A 24 -2.83 0.34 1.87
N GLN A 25 -3.96 -0.08 2.43
CA GLN A 25 -4.03 -0.71 3.75
C GLN A 25 -3.60 -2.18 3.67
N VAL A 26 -4.00 -2.88 2.61
CA VAL A 26 -3.54 -4.26 2.35
C VAL A 26 -2.02 -4.31 2.18
N GLU A 27 -1.46 -3.39 1.40
CA GLU A 27 0.00 -3.27 1.21
C GLU A 27 0.73 -2.97 2.53
N GLN A 28 0.18 -2.08 3.36
CA GLN A 28 0.76 -1.78 4.67
C GLN A 28 0.81 -3.02 5.57
N VAL A 29 -0.29 -3.77 5.66
CA VAL A 29 -0.36 -4.99 6.47
C VAL A 29 0.62 -6.05 5.96
N LEU A 30 0.78 -6.18 4.64
CA LEU A 30 1.76 -7.10 4.04
C LEU A 30 3.20 -6.68 4.35
N ARG A 31 3.52 -5.38 4.31
CA ARG A 31 4.83 -4.88 4.72
C ARG A 31 5.10 -5.11 6.22
N GLU A 32 4.10 -4.90 7.08
CA GLU A 32 4.20 -5.17 8.52
C GLU A 32 4.40 -6.66 8.83
N ARG A 33 3.84 -7.55 7.99
CA ARG A 33 4.09 -9.00 8.02
C ARG A 33 5.45 -9.40 7.46
N GLY A 34 6.25 -8.45 6.99
CA GLY A 34 7.61 -8.67 6.50
C GLY A 34 7.70 -9.13 5.05
N TYR A 35 6.64 -8.95 4.25
CA TYR A 35 6.71 -9.13 2.80
C TYR A 35 7.37 -7.91 2.15
N THR A 36 8.24 -8.18 1.18
CA THR A 36 8.88 -7.14 0.39
C THR A 36 7.93 -6.61 -0.68
N SER A 37 8.14 -5.37 -1.13
CA SER A 37 7.36 -4.79 -2.23
C SER A 37 7.41 -5.62 -3.52
N ARG A 38 8.49 -6.40 -3.71
CA ARG A 38 8.63 -7.31 -4.85
C ARG A 38 7.70 -8.51 -4.74
N GLU A 39 7.71 -9.19 -3.60
CA GLU A 39 6.83 -10.34 -3.34
C GLU A 39 5.35 -9.93 -3.44
N ILE A 40 4.99 -8.77 -2.88
CA ILE A 40 3.62 -8.23 -2.96
C ILE A 40 3.20 -7.99 -4.42
N ALA A 41 4.10 -7.44 -5.24
CA ALA A 41 3.81 -7.20 -6.66
C ALA A 41 3.66 -8.51 -7.45
N GLU A 42 4.47 -9.53 -7.14
CA GLU A 42 4.38 -10.86 -7.75
C GLU A 42 3.05 -11.55 -7.36
N GLY A 43 2.66 -11.51 -6.07
CA GLY A 43 1.36 -12.05 -5.64
C GLY A 43 0.16 -11.28 -6.20
N LEU A 44 0.27 -9.96 -6.34
CA LEU A 44 -0.78 -9.13 -6.95
C LEU A 44 -0.96 -9.44 -8.44
N ASP A 45 0.14 -9.66 -9.17
CA ASP A 45 0.13 -10.03 -10.59
C ASP A 45 -0.57 -11.38 -10.80
N GLU A 46 -0.39 -12.31 -9.86
CA GLU A 46 -1.03 -13.63 -9.88
C GLU A 46 -2.52 -13.58 -9.53
N VAL A 47 -2.94 -12.73 -8.59
CA VAL A 47 -4.36 -12.54 -8.25
C VAL A 47 -5.11 -11.76 -9.33
N PHE A 48 -4.46 -10.76 -9.94
CA PHE A 48 -5.05 -9.90 -10.97
C PHE A 48 -4.23 -9.98 -12.28
N PRO A 49 -4.23 -11.15 -12.95
CA PRO A 49 -3.48 -11.33 -14.18
C PRO A 49 -3.99 -10.36 -15.24
N GLY A 50 -3.16 -9.39 -15.63
CA GLY A 50 -3.50 -8.37 -16.63
C GLY A 50 -3.69 -6.94 -16.11
N GLN A 51 -3.51 -6.66 -14.81
CA GLN A 51 -3.35 -5.27 -14.33
C GLN A 51 -1.91 -4.73 -14.49
N THR A 52 -0.94 -5.59 -14.78
CA THR A 52 0.43 -5.28 -15.23
C THR A 52 0.45 -4.84 -16.70
N GLY A 53 -0.32 -3.80 -16.99
CA GLY A 53 -0.53 -3.31 -18.34
C GLY A 53 -0.66 -1.79 -18.44
N ARG A 54 -0.09 -1.02 -17.49
CA ARG A 54 0.16 0.41 -17.73
C ARG A 54 1.37 0.94 -16.96
N LYS A 55 2.55 0.49 -17.39
CA LYS A 55 3.71 1.40 -17.51
C LYS A 55 3.25 2.55 -18.42
N ASP A 56 2.81 3.65 -17.80
CA ASP A 56 2.58 5.00 -18.33
C ASP A 56 1.36 5.64 -17.64
N LYS A 57 1.49 5.91 -16.33
CA LYS A 57 0.69 6.91 -15.59
C LYS A 57 1.27 7.22 -14.19
N GLY A 58 2.59 7.11 -14.03
CA GLY A 58 3.31 7.44 -12.80
C GLY A 58 3.36 8.94 -12.43
N GLY A 59 2.62 9.81 -13.13
CA GLY A 59 2.66 11.26 -12.90
C GLY A 59 1.52 11.82 -12.04
N LEU A 60 0.33 11.22 -12.06
CA LEU A 60 -0.87 11.85 -11.46
C LEU A 60 -1.23 11.30 -10.07
N TRP A 61 -1.04 10.00 -9.84
CA TRP A 61 -1.33 9.38 -8.54
C TRP A 61 -0.25 9.71 -7.49
N ALA A 62 1.02 9.79 -7.89
CA ALA A 62 2.11 10.21 -7.01
C ALA A 62 1.94 11.66 -6.53
N GLY A 63 1.45 12.56 -7.40
CA GLY A 63 1.12 13.94 -7.04
C GLY A 63 -0.05 14.05 -6.05
N MET A 64 -1.09 13.22 -6.23
CA MET A 64 -2.25 13.22 -5.32
C MET A 64 -1.90 12.65 -3.95
N VAL A 65 -1.11 11.58 -3.88
CA VAL A 65 -0.64 11.00 -2.61
C VAL A 65 0.35 11.94 -1.90
N GLY A 66 1.26 12.57 -2.64
CA GLY A 66 2.18 13.57 -2.08
C GLY A 66 1.46 14.80 -1.51
N ALA A 67 0.44 15.30 -2.22
CA ALA A 67 -0.39 16.42 -1.74
C ALA A 67 -1.21 16.04 -0.49
N LEU A 68 -1.76 14.83 -0.45
CA LEU A 68 -2.52 14.36 0.71
C LEU A 68 -1.63 14.24 1.96
N VAL A 69 -0.43 13.66 1.80
CA VAL A 69 0.54 13.52 2.89
C VAL A 69 1.03 14.89 3.37
N GLY A 70 1.29 15.84 2.46
CA GLY A 70 1.66 17.21 2.83
C GLY A 70 0.60 17.92 3.66
N ILE A 71 -0.68 17.79 3.30
CA ILE A 71 -1.80 18.37 4.06
C ILE A 71 -1.90 17.74 5.45
N ILE A 72 -1.77 16.41 5.55
CA ILE A 72 -1.84 15.70 6.84
C ILE A 72 -0.69 16.15 7.75
N VAL A 73 0.54 16.21 7.24
CA VAL A 73 1.70 16.68 7.99
C VAL A 73 1.53 18.13 8.43
N TRP A 74 1.03 19.00 7.56
CA TRP A 74 0.76 20.40 7.89
C TRP A 74 -0.30 20.56 8.99
N LEU A 75 -1.39 19.78 8.94
CA LEU A 75 -2.44 19.80 9.97
C LEU A 75 -1.92 19.31 11.33
N ILE A 76 -1.11 18.25 11.34
CA ILE A 76 -0.46 17.74 12.57
C ILE A 76 0.45 18.82 13.14
N PHE A 77 1.27 19.47 12.31
CA PHE A 77 2.16 20.54 12.75
C PHE A 77 1.39 21.75 13.29
N ALA A 78 0.31 22.16 12.64
CA ALA A 78 -0.55 23.24 13.09
C ALA A 78 -1.23 22.93 14.44
N LEU A 79 -1.67 21.69 14.65
CA LEU A 79 -2.21 21.21 15.92
C LEU A 79 -1.17 21.21 17.03
N LEU A 80 0.04 20.70 16.76
CA LEU A 80 1.15 20.71 17.71
C LEU A 80 1.59 22.14 18.06
N TYR A 81 1.66 23.02 17.08
CA TYR A 81 2.00 24.43 17.30
C TYR A 81 0.92 25.14 18.14
N ARG A 82 -0.36 24.88 17.87
CA ARG A 82 -1.46 25.41 18.68
C ARG A 82 -1.44 24.86 20.10
N ALA A 83 -1.10 23.59 20.28
CA ALA A 83 -0.97 22.96 21.60
C ALA A 83 0.26 23.46 22.36
N ALA A 84 1.35 23.82 21.68
CA ALA A 84 2.56 24.38 22.27
C ALA A 84 2.44 25.87 22.65
N GLN A 85 1.41 26.56 22.14
CA GLN A 85 1.06 27.94 22.54
C GLN A 85 0.02 28.02 23.66
N HIS A 86 -0.48 26.88 24.13
CA HIS A 86 -1.27 26.74 25.35
C HIS A 86 -0.38 26.23 26.49
#